data_AF-A0AAV0XJ96-F1
#
_entry.id   AF-A0AAV0XJ96-F1
#
_cell.length_a   1.000
_cell.length_b   1.000
_cell.length_c   1.000
_cell.angle_alpha   90.00
_cell.angle_beta   90.00
_cell.angle_gamma   90.00
#
_symmetry.space_group_name_H-M   'P 1'
#
loop_
_entity.id
_entity.type
_entity.pdbx_description
1 polymer ?
#
loop_
_entity_poly.entity_id
_entity_poly.type
_entity_poly.pdbx_seq_one_letter_code
_entity_poly.pdbx_strand_id
1 'polypeptide(L)'
;MFLGKNFCTRTHTTNLLNGIRYTTRRKESHNICRIEKIKYINKIIEMAESDHRAHRSRQLYQKVNRMRKGYKERETFIINKNGELITTKMERTERWAKYFEQLFNGEDPEEIFDCIQ
;
A
#
# COMPACT_ATOMS: atom_id res chain seq x y z
N MET A 1 -18.58 -39.41 -36.33
CA MET A 1 -19.45 -38.32 -35.84
C MET A 1 -18.63 -37.53 -34.82
N PHE A 2 -18.22 -36.31 -35.16
CA PHE A 2 -17.18 -35.55 -34.45
C PHE A 2 -17.63 -35.06 -33.06
N LEU A 3 -16.94 -35.50 -32.01
CA LEU A 3 -16.94 -34.86 -30.69
C LEU A 3 -15.90 -33.73 -30.71
N GLY A 4 -16.35 -32.49 -30.83
CA GLY A 4 -15.43 -31.36 -30.93
C GLY A 4 -16.02 -30.03 -30.51
N LYS A 5 -16.35 -29.86 -29.22
CA LYS A 5 -16.55 -28.53 -28.57
C LYS A 5 -16.39 -28.62 -27.05
N ASN A 6 -15.16 -28.59 -26.51
CA ASN A 6 -14.94 -28.46 -25.04
C ASN A 6 -13.79 -27.52 -24.64
N PHE A 7 -13.15 -26.80 -25.58
CA PHE A 7 -11.96 -26.01 -25.26
C PHE A 7 -12.26 -24.55 -24.86
N CYS A 8 -13.40 -23.98 -25.29
CA CYS A 8 -13.72 -22.54 -25.11
C CYS A 8 -14.54 -22.23 -23.84
N THR A 9 -15.26 -23.20 -23.26
CA THR A 9 -16.10 -22.98 -22.06
C THR A 9 -15.30 -22.95 -20.76
N ARG A 10 -14.14 -23.63 -20.71
CA ARG A 10 -13.29 -23.73 -19.51
C ARG A 10 -12.59 -22.40 -19.18
N THR A 11 -12.15 -21.65 -20.18
CA THR A 11 -11.47 -20.35 -20.00
C THR A 11 -12.43 -19.25 -19.53
N HIS A 12 -13.68 -19.25 -20.01
CA HIS A 12 -14.69 -18.31 -19.56
C HIS A 12 -15.10 -18.55 -18.10
N THR A 13 -15.34 -19.81 -17.73
CA THR A 13 -15.70 -20.20 -16.35
C THR A 13 -14.57 -19.91 -15.36
N THR A 14 -13.31 -20.15 -15.74
CA THR A 14 -12.15 -19.83 -14.89
C THR A 14 -11.96 -18.33 -14.69
N ASN A 15 -12.18 -17.51 -15.73
CA ASN A 15 -12.17 -16.06 -15.61
C ASN A 15 -13.31 -15.53 -14.71
N LEU A 16 -14.52 -16.10 -14.83
CA LEU A 16 -15.64 -15.76 -13.95
C LEU A 16 -15.35 -16.10 -12.48
N LEU A 17 -14.84 -17.31 -12.21
CA LEU A 17 -14.45 -17.74 -10.86
C LEU A 17 -13.32 -16.86 -10.29
N ASN A 18 -12.33 -16.48 -11.11
CA ASN A 18 -11.27 -15.56 -10.71
C ASN A 18 -11.84 -14.17 -10.36
N GLY A 19 -12.81 -13.67 -11.13
CA GLY A 19 -13.53 -12.43 -10.84
C GLY A 19 -14.29 -12.49 -9.51
N ILE A 20 -15.06 -13.55 -9.29
CA ILE A 20 -15.78 -13.78 -8.02
C ILE A 20 -14.78 -13.83 -6.87
N ARG A 21 -13.72 -14.64 -6.99
CA ARG A 21 -12.66 -14.76 -5.97
C ARG A 21 -12.04 -13.41 -5.64
N TYR A 22 -11.68 -12.63 -6.66
CA TYR A 22 -11.13 -11.29 -6.47
C TYR A 22 -12.10 -10.37 -5.71
N THR A 23 -13.37 -10.33 -6.09
CA THR A 23 -14.36 -9.48 -5.43
C THR A 23 -14.58 -9.88 -3.97
N THR A 24 -14.60 -11.17 -3.67
CA THR A 24 -14.71 -11.69 -2.30
C THR A 24 -13.49 -11.31 -1.46
N ARG A 25 -12.28 -11.57 -1.96
CA ARG A 25 -11.03 -11.21 -1.27
C ARG A 25 -10.91 -9.70 -1.03
N ARG A 26 -11.32 -8.89 -2.00
CA ARG A 26 -11.35 -7.43 -1.87
C ARG A 26 -12.32 -6.98 -0.76
N LYS A 27 -13.51 -7.57 -0.68
CA LYS A 27 -14.49 -7.29 0.39
C LYS A 27 -13.95 -7.70 1.76
N GLU A 28 -13.37 -8.89 1.87
CA GLU A 28 -12.72 -9.38 3.10
C GLU A 28 -11.62 -8.42 3.57
N SER A 29 -10.72 -8.03 2.66
CA SER A 29 -9.64 -7.08 2.94
C SER A 29 -10.17 -5.74 3.44
N HIS A 30 -11.17 -5.16 2.75
CA HIS A 30 -11.80 -3.91 3.19
C HIS A 30 -12.42 -4.03 4.59
N ASN A 31 -13.06 -5.16 4.88
CA ASN A 31 -13.66 -5.40 6.19
C ASN A 31 -12.60 -5.46 7.29
N ILE A 32 -11.51 -6.19 7.06
CA ILE A 32 -10.37 -6.26 7.99
C ILE A 32 -9.80 -4.85 8.24
N CYS A 33 -9.48 -4.11 7.18
CA CYS A 33 -8.96 -2.75 7.31
C CYS A 33 -9.91 -1.82 8.07
N ARG A 34 -11.22 -1.93 7.84
CA ARG A 34 -12.23 -1.16 8.56
C ARG A 34 -12.27 -1.50 10.05
N ILE A 35 -12.30 -2.79 10.38
CA ILE A 35 -12.33 -3.26 11.77
C ILE A 35 -11.07 -2.83 12.52
N GLU A 36 -9.90 -3.03 11.94
CA GLU A 36 -8.63 -2.63 12.55
C GLU A 36 -8.52 -1.11 12.72
N LYS A 37 -9.01 -0.33 11.76
CA LYS A 37 -9.12 1.13 11.91
C LYS A 37 -10.00 1.52 13.10
N ILE A 38 -11.15 0.88 13.28
CA ILE A 38 -12.04 1.14 14.41
C ILE A 38 -11.36 0.79 15.73
N LYS A 39 -10.73 -0.39 15.83
CA LYS A 39 -9.98 -0.80 17.04
C LYS A 39 -8.88 0.20 17.41
N TYR A 40 -8.12 0.64 16.41
CA TYR A 40 -7.07 1.64 16.61
C TYR A 40 -7.62 2.97 17.14
N ILE A 41 -8.72 3.46 16.56
CA ILE A 41 -9.38 4.71 17.01
C ILE A 41 -9.88 4.56 18.45
N ASN A 42 -10.57 3.46 18.78
CA ASN A 42 -11.07 3.20 20.13
C ASN A 42 -9.94 3.18 21.15
N LYS A 43 -8.81 2.53 20.83
CA LYS A 43 -7.62 2.54 21.69
C LYS A 43 -7.10 3.96 21.95
N ILE A 44 -7.12 4.84 20.96
CA ILE A 44 -6.72 6.24 21.15
C ILE A 44 -7.68 6.96 22.11
N ILE A 45 -9.00 6.73 21.96
CA ILE A 45 -10.02 7.31 22.83
C ILE A 45 -9.82 6.85 24.27
N GLU A 46 -9.68 5.55 24.51
CA GLU A 46 -9.41 5.00 25.85
C GLU A 46 -8.15 5.61 26.48
N MET A 47 -7.08 5.75 25.70
CA MET A 47 -5.84 6.38 26.15
C MET A 47 -6.01 7.88 26.45
N ALA A 48 -6.90 8.57 25.75
CA ALA A 48 -7.21 9.98 25.98
C ALA A 48 -8.04 10.15 27.26
N GLU A 49 -9.06 9.30 27.47
CA GLU A 49 -9.85 9.29 28.69
C GLU A 49 -9.01 8.94 29.93
N SER A 50 -8.09 7.99 29.81
CA SER A 50 -7.14 7.65 30.88
C SER A 50 -6.25 8.83 31.25
N ASP A 51 -5.78 9.59 30.25
CA ASP A 51 -5.03 10.83 30.51
C ASP A 51 -5.89 11.90 31.19
N HIS A 52 -7.15 12.04 30.77
CA HIS A 52 -8.08 12.97 31.41
C HIS A 52 -8.28 12.64 32.89
N ARG A 53 -8.57 11.36 33.20
CA ARG A 53 -8.74 10.87 34.58
C ARG A 53 -7.50 11.08 35.44
N ALA A 54 -6.32 11.03 34.84
CA ALA A 54 -5.05 11.24 35.53
C ALA A 54 -4.55 12.70 35.49
N HIS A 55 -5.39 13.66 35.10
CA HIS A 55 -5.05 15.08 34.97
C HIS A 55 -3.85 15.39 34.04
N ARG A 56 -3.59 14.51 33.07
CA ARG A 56 -2.53 14.65 32.05
C ARG A 56 -3.03 15.43 30.84
N SER A 57 -3.40 16.71 31.06
CA SER A 57 -4.04 17.55 30.05
C SER A 57 -3.22 17.72 28.77
N ARG A 58 -1.88 17.83 28.86
CA ARG A 58 -1.02 17.97 27.69
C ARG A 58 -1.08 16.74 26.78
N GLN A 59 -1.05 15.54 27.35
CA GLN A 59 -1.07 14.28 26.60
C GLN A 59 -2.45 14.03 25.98
N LEU A 60 -3.52 14.37 26.70
CA LEU A 60 -4.88 14.40 26.18
C LEU A 60 -4.97 15.27 24.92
N TYR A 61 -4.57 16.54 25.01
CA TYR A 61 -4.63 17.45 23.86
C TYR A 61 -3.73 17.02 22.70
N GLN A 62 -2.57 16.42 22.97
CA GLN A 62 -1.73 15.85 21.91
C GLN A 62 -2.46 14.74 21.14
N LYS A 63 -3.15 13.83 21.83
CA LYS A 63 -3.93 12.76 21.18
C LYS A 63 -5.09 13.33 20.36
N VAL A 64 -5.86 14.24 20.93
CA VAL A 64 -6.97 14.92 20.23
C VAL A 64 -6.47 15.67 18.99
N ASN A 65 -5.37 16.43 19.12
CA ASN A 65 -4.81 17.19 18.00
C ASN A 65 -4.24 16.29 16.91
N ARG A 66 -3.64 15.15 17.25
CA ARG A 66 -3.19 14.16 16.26
C ARG A 66 -4.37 13.61 15.45
N MET A 67 -5.50 13.33 16.09
CA MET A 67 -6.71 12.87 15.41
C MET A 67 -7.32 13.97 14.52
N ARG A 68 -7.29 15.24 14.97
CA ARG A 68 -7.82 16.37 14.20
C ARG A 68 -7.03 16.68 12.93
N LYS A 69 -5.71 16.53 12.95
CA LYS A 69 -4.82 16.93 11.84
C LYS A 69 -4.95 16.06 10.58
N GLY A 70 -5.68 14.95 10.64
CA GLY A 70 -5.84 14.04 9.51
C GLY A 70 -4.53 13.36 9.10
N TYR A 71 -4.54 12.69 7.95
CA TYR A 71 -3.34 12.11 7.37
C TYR A 71 -2.49 13.21 6.74
N LYS A 72 -1.26 13.37 7.24
CA LYS A 72 -0.23 14.14 6.54
C LYS A 72 0.64 13.15 5.78
N GLU A 73 0.66 13.27 4.45
CA GLU A 73 1.55 12.47 3.63
C GLU A 73 3.00 12.70 4.09
N ARG A 74 3.74 11.60 4.26
CA ARG A 74 5.16 11.71 4.55
C ARG A 74 5.85 12.23 3.30
N GLU A 75 6.37 13.44 3.36
CA GLU A 75 7.23 13.98 2.31
C GLU A 75 8.41 13.02 2.12
N THR A 76 8.42 12.38 0.95
CA THR A 76 9.44 11.41 0.56
C THR A 76 10.30 12.10 -0.48
N PHE A 77 11.38 12.70 0.00
CA PHE A 77 12.40 13.29 -0.86
C PHE A 77 13.26 12.19 -1.46
N ILE A 78 13.57 12.30 -2.75
CA ILE A 78 14.42 11.35 -3.47
C ILE A 78 15.65 12.12 -3.92
N ILE A 79 16.84 11.53 -3.79
CA ILE A 79 18.07 12.12 -4.34
C ILE A 79 18.25 11.63 -5.77
N ASN A 80 18.49 12.54 -6.71
CA ASN A 80 18.77 12.22 -8.10
C ASN A 80 20.21 11.70 -8.26
N LYS A 81 20.55 11.14 -9.43
CA LYS A 81 21.92 10.67 -9.74
C LYS A 81 22.97 11.79 -9.62
N ASN A 82 22.56 13.04 -9.85
CA ASN A 82 23.42 14.22 -9.75
C ASN A 82 23.58 14.73 -8.30
N GLY A 83 23.02 14.04 -7.30
CA GLY A 83 23.04 14.46 -5.90
C GLY A 83 21.98 15.51 -5.51
N GLU A 84 21.13 15.91 -6.45
CA GLU A 84 20.09 16.93 -6.24
C GLU A 84 18.82 16.35 -5.58
N LEU A 85 18.17 17.14 -4.71
CA LEU A 85 16.97 16.73 -4.01
C LEU A 85 15.73 16.92 -4.88
N ILE A 86 15.05 15.81 -5.20
CA ILE A 86 13.78 15.80 -5.89
C ILE A 86 12.66 15.99 -4.87
N THR A 87 11.91 17.08 -5.03
CA THR A 87 10.82 17.46 -4.13
C THR A 87 9.45 17.34 -4.80
N THR A 88 9.37 17.45 -6.14
CA THR A 88 8.08 17.44 -6.84
C THR A 88 7.64 16.02 -7.22
N LYS A 89 6.32 15.82 -7.30
CA LYS A 89 5.74 14.51 -7.68
C LYS A 89 6.09 14.12 -9.13
N MET A 90 6.16 15.10 -10.03
CA MET A 90 6.44 14.88 -11.45
C MET A 90 7.87 14.37 -11.64
N GLU A 91 8.85 15.07 -11.07
CA GLU A 91 10.26 14.68 -11.15
C GLU A 91 10.52 13.32 -10.48
N ARG A 92 9.83 13.01 -9.38
CA ARG A 92 9.90 11.66 -8.77
C ARG A 92 9.41 10.59 -9.73
N THR A 93 8.31 10.86 -10.44
CA THR A 93 7.74 9.92 -11.41
C THR A 93 8.69 9.71 -12.58
N GLU A 94 9.27 10.78 -13.13
CA GLU A 94 10.28 10.70 -14.19
C GLU A 94 11.54 9.97 -13.75
N ARG A 95 11.99 10.20 -12.50
CA ARG A 95 13.16 9.51 -11.94
C ARG A 95 12.94 8.01 -11.83
N TRP A 96 11.74 7.58 -11.43
CA TRP A 96 11.34 6.17 -11.40
C TRP A 96 11.21 5.60 -12.81
N ALA A 97 10.60 6.33 -13.75
CA ALA A 97 10.50 5.90 -15.14
C ALA A 97 11.87 5.63 -15.75
N LYS A 98 12.81 6.58 -15.62
CA LYS A 98 14.21 6.43 -16.08
C LYS A 98 14.94 5.27 -15.39
N TYR A 99 14.68 5.05 -14.09
CA TYR A 99 15.26 3.92 -13.37
C TYR A 99 14.80 2.58 -13.94
N PHE A 100 13.49 2.41 -14.13
CA PHE A 100 12.92 1.17 -14.65
C PHE A 100 13.28 0.94 -16.12
N GLU A 101 13.32 2.01 -16.93
CA GLU A 101 13.78 1.92 -18.31
C GLU A 101 15.22 1.39 -18.39
N GLN A 102 16.12 1.91 -17.55
CA GLN A 102 17.50 1.40 -17.46
C GLN A 102 17.58 -0.02 -16.90
N LEU A 103 16.72 -0.36 -15.95
CA LEU A 103 16.68 -1.69 -15.35
C LEU A 103 16.19 -2.76 -16.34
N PHE A 104 15.20 -2.43 -17.17
CA PHE A 104 14.60 -3.39 -18.12
C PHE A 104 15.30 -3.43 -19.47
N ASN A 105 15.93 -2.33 -19.89
CA ASN A 105 16.61 -2.23 -21.18
C ASN A 105 18.14 -2.24 -21.04
N GLY A 106 18.68 -2.35 -19.83
CA GLY A 106 20.10 -2.58 -19.61
C GLY A 106 20.48 -4.00 -20.01
N GLU A 107 21.75 -4.21 -20.35
CA GLU A 107 22.32 -5.57 -20.44
C GLU A 107 22.10 -6.29 -19.10
N ASP A 108 21.77 -7.59 -19.18
CA ASP A 108 21.62 -8.42 -17.99
C ASP A 108 22.83 -8.19 -17.08
N PRO A 109 22.64 -7.88 -15.79
CA PRO A 109 23.76 -7.80 -14.88
C PRO A 109 24.46 -9.17 -14.88
N GLU A 110 25.75 -9.20 -15.24
CA GLU A 110 26.58 -10.42 -15.13
C GLU A 110 26.60 -10.98 -13.71
N GLU A 111 26.24 -10.16 -12.72
CA GLU A 111 26.07 -10.58 -11.34
C GLU A 111 24.63 -11.04 -11.09
N ILE A 112 24.45 -12.36 -11.27
CA ILE A 112 23.43 -13.14 -10.57
C ILE A 112 23.50 -12.73 -9.10
N PHE A 113 22.43 -12.12 -8.58
CA PHE A 113 22.25 -12.03 -7.13
C PHE A 113 22.19 -13.46 -6.61
N ASP A 114 23.31 -13.96 -6.09
CA ASP A 114 23.32 -15.12 -5.23
C ASP A 114 22.41 -14.78 -4.05
N CYS A 115 21.19 -15.33 -4.11
CA CYS A 115 20.22 -15.24 -3.04
C CYS A 115 20.92 -15.68 -1.75
N ILE A 116 21.10 -14.75 -0.82
CA ILE A 116 21.61 -15.01 0.52
C ILE A 116 20.83 -16.20 1.10
N GLN A 117 21.55 -17.30 1.34
CA GLN A 117 21.08 -18.50 2.05
C GLN A 117 20.82 -18.22 3.54
#